data_AF-A0A1X0R5N2-F1
#
_entry.id   AF-A0A1X0R5N2-F1
#
_cell.length_a   1.000
_cell.length_b   1.000
_cell.length_c   1.000
_cell.angle_alpha   90.00
_cell.angle_beta   90.00
_cell.angle_gamma   90.00
#
_symmetry.space_group_name_H-M   'P 1'
#
loop_
_entity.id
_entity.type
_entity.pdbx_description
1 polymer ?
#
loop_
_entity_poly.entity_id
_entity_poly.type
_entity_poly.pdbx_seq_one_letter_code
_entity_poly.pdbx_strand_id
1 'polypeptide(L)'
;MAIISREEAICLFYAVPYNQENVIKYTKMIEVMEDVEICFTRNPKKPRLLCTRVIYANRFDIHLHKSSKETIENNKETDKEVDKVVNTENKLEIASTHQLKQFINTTYLSTDPKSEAYEHRYLSINNIISEV
;
A
#
# COMPACT_ATOMS: atom_id res chain seq x y z
N MET A 1 1.94 12.80 -5.12
CA MET A 1 1.75 12.83 -6.59
C MET A 1 0.60 11.91 -6.93
N ALA A 2 -0.29 12.29 -7.84
CA ALA A 2 -1.36 11.40 -8.30
C ALA A 2 -0.77 10.22 -9.10
N ILE A 3 -1.14 9.00 -8.72
CA ILE A 3 -0.79 7.77 -9.44
C ILE A 3 -1.80 7.60 -10.57
N ILE A 4 -1.32 7.44 -11.80
CA ILE A 4 -2.16 7.14 -12.96
C ILE A 4 -2.53 5.65 -12.97
N SER A 5 -3.67 5.33 -13.56
CA SER A 5 -4.13 3.95 -13.74
C SER A 5 -3.18 3.16 -14.65
N ARG A 6 -3.27 1.84 -14.59
CA ARG A 6 -2.53 0.93 -15.48
C ARG A 6 -2.85 1.21 -16.94
N GLU A 7 -4.12 1.47 -17.25
CA GLU A 7 -4.55 1.75 -18.62
C GLU A 7 -3.96 3.06 -19.15
N GLU A 8 -3.95 4.12 -18.34
CA GLU A 8 -3.28 5.39 -18.68
C GLU A 8 -1.76 5.21 -18.81
N ALA A 9 -1.15 4.43 -17.93
CA ALA A 9 0.28 4.14 -17.96
C ALA A 9 0.69 3.38 -19.23
N ILE A 10 -0.13 2.44 -19.70
CA ILE A 10 0.07 1.73 -20.97
C ILE A 10 0.06 2.70 -22.13
N CYS A 11 -0.97 3.55 -22.23
CA CYS A 11 -1.05 4.55 -23.29
C CYS A 11 0.14 5.53 -23.25
N LEU A 12 0.55 5.95 -22.06
CA LEU A 12 1.69 6.84 -21.87
C LEU A 12 3.02 6.19 -22.26
N PHE A 13 3.22 4.90 -21.94
CA PHE A 13 4.42 4.15 -22.33
C PHE A 13 4.56 4.02 -23.85
N TYR A 14 3.46 3.72 -24.55
CA TYR A 14 3.44 3.64 -26.02
C TYR A 14 3.31 5.01 -26.70
N ALA A 15 3.31 6.11 -25.95
CA ALA A 15 3.16 7.49 -26.44
C ALA A 15 1.92 7.69 -27.33
N VAL A 16 0.79 7.08 -26.95
CA VAL A 16 -0.49 7.20 -27.66
C VAL A 16 -1.55 7.92 -26.83
N PRO A 17 -2.56 8.54 -27.47
CA PRO A 17 -3.70 9.12 -26.76
C PRO A 17 -4.45 8.07 -25.93
N TYR A 18 -4.91 8.48 -24.74
CA TYR A 18 -5.76 7.63 -23.90
C TYR A 18 -7.15 7.49 -24.49
N ASN A 19 -7.46 6.30 -25.01
CA ASN A 19 -8.77 5.89 -25.48
C ASN A 19 -8.91 4.35 -25.38
N GLN A 20 -10.15 3.86 -25.41
CA GLN A 20 -10.43 2.44 -25.16
C GLN A 20 -9.78 1.51 -26.20
N GLU A 21 -9.72 1.92 -27.46
CA GLU A 21 -9.12 1.13 -28.54
C GLU A 21 -7.62 0.92 -28.32
N ASN A 22 -6.90 2.00 -27.99
CA ASN A 22 -5.49 1.96 -27.68
C ASN A 22 -5.21 1.13 -26.44
N VAL A 23 -5.99 1.30 -25.36
CA VAL A 23 -5.85 0.51 -24.13
C VAL A 23 -5.94 -0.98 -24.46
N ILE A 24 -6.97 -1.42 -25.20
CA ILE A 24 -7.16 -2.83 -25.55
C ILE A 24 -6.00 -3.35 -26.40
N LYS A 25 -5.60 -2.59 -27.42
CA LYS A 25 -4.52 -2.97 -28.35
C LYS A 25 -3.19 -3.17 -27.62
N TYR A 26 -2.79 -2.21 -26.80
CA TYR A 26 -1.48 -2.22 -26.15
C TYR A 26 -1.45 -3.08 -24.88
N THR A 27 -2.59 -3.29 -24.21
CA THR A 27 -2.68 -4.29 -23.14
C THR A 27 -2.40 -5.68 -23.68
N LYS A 28 -3.00 -6.06 -24.81
CA LYS A 28 -2.73 -7.34 -25.48
C LYS A 28 -1.27 -7.51 -25.87
N MET A 29 -0.61 -6.44 -26.30
CA MET A 29 0.82 -6.50 -26.65
C MET A 29 1.70 -6.84 -25.44
N ILE A 30 1.37 -6.33 -24.25
CA ILE A 30 2.06 -6.65 -23.00
C ILE A 30 1.76 -8.09 -22.59
N GLU A 31 0.49 -8.52 -22.66
CA GLU A 31 0.07 -9.89 -22.31
C GLU A 31 0.76 -10.95 -23.17
N VAL A 32 0.99 -10.68 -24.46
CA VAL A 32 1.72 -11.59 -25.39
C VAL A 32 3.17 -11.82 -24.96
N MET A 33 3.78 -10.89 -24.21
CA MET A 33 5.16 -11.03 -23.76
C MET A 33 5.30 -11.88 -22.47
N GLU A 34 4.18 -12.23 -21.81
CA GLU A 34 4.01 -13.10 -20.62
C GLU A 34 4.79 -12.72 -19.34
N ASP A 35 6.08 -12.42 -19.43
CA ASP A 35 6.98 -12.16 -18.29
C ASP A 35 7.29 -10.66 -18.12
N VAL A 36 6.41 -9.76 -18.53
CA VAL A 36 6.62 -8.31 -18.37
C VAL A 36 5.36 -7.61 -17.85
N GLU A 37 5.56 -6.53 -17.10
CA GLU A 37 4.47 -5.70 -16.61
C GLU A 37 4.87 -4.23 -16.55
N ILE A 38 3.88 -3.34 -16.67
CA ILE A 38 4.06 -1.90 -16.53
C ILE A 38 4.16 -1.51 -15.06
N CYS A 39 5.21 -0.78 -14.75
CA CYS A 39 5.57 -0.36 -13.40
C CYS A 39 6.20 1.03 -13.40
N PHE A 40 6.44 1.56 -12.22
CA PHE A 40 7.14 2.83 -12.00
C PHE A 40 8.03 2.73 -10.75
N THR A 41 8.99 3.65 -10.64
CA THR A 41 9.81 3.77 -9.42
C THR A 41 9.34 4.96 -8.60
N ARG A 42 9.97 6.12 -8.74
CA ARG A 42 9.62 7.34 -7.99
C ARG A 42 8.52 8.17 -8.64
N ASN A 43 8.38 8.07 -9.97
CA ASN A 43 7.45 8.92 -10.73
C ASN A 43 6.41 8.07 -11.46
N PRO A 44 5.12 8.11 -11.04
CA PRO A 44 4.05 7.34 -11.68
C PRO A 44 3.75 7.81 -13.12
N LYS A 45 4.19 9.01 -13.53
CA LYS A 45 4.03 9.50 -14.90
C LYS A 45 5.21 9.11 -15.82
N LYS A 46 6.09 8.22 -15.37
CA LYS A 46 7.19 7.67 -16.17
C LYS A 46 7.13 6.13 -16.14
N PRO A 47 6.14 5.53 -16.82
CA PRO A 47 5.96 4.09 -16.84
C PRO A 47 7.16 3.39 -17.49
N ARG A 48 7.47 2.21 -16.97
CA ARG A 48 8.53 1.33 -17.46
C ARG A 48 7.95 -0.07 -17.64
N LEU A 49 8.37 -0.73 -18.71
CA LEU A 49 8.09 -2.15 -18.91
C LEU A 49 9.29 -2.95 -18.39
N LEU A 50 9.07 -3.78 -17.38
CA LEU A 50 10.13 -4.59 -16.77
C LEU A 50 9.67 -6.05 -16.64
N CYS A 51 10.62 -6.97 -16.59
CA CYS A 51 10.30 -8.36 -16.35
C CYS A 51 9.70 -8.55 -14.96
N THR A 52 8.70 -9.42 -14.82
CA THR A 52 8.03 -9.64 -13.52
C THR A 52 9.02 -10.08 -12.45
N ARG A 53 10.00 -10.91 -12.81
CA ARG A 53 11.11 -11.34 -11.92
C ARG A 53 11.89 -10.17 -11.33
N VAL A 54 12.16 -9.13 -12.12
CA VAL A 54 12.90 -7.93 -11.67
C VAL A 54 12.04 -7.10 -10.73
N ILE A 55 10.75 -6.99 -11.03
CA ILE A 55 9.77 -6.30 -10.19
C ILE A 55 9.71 -6.98 -8.81
N TYR A 56 9.57 -8.31 -8.77
CA TYR A 56 9.51 -9.05 -7.51
C TYR A 56 10.82 -9.05 -6.74
N ALA A 57 11.97 -9.06 -7.42
CA ALA A 57 13.27 -8.96 -6.77
C ALA A 57 13.50 -7.59 -6.09
N ASN A 58 12.88 -6.51 -6.61
CA ASN A 58 13.06 -5.14 -6.12
C ASN A 58 11.73 -4.49 -5.70
N ARG A 59 10.90 -5.22 -4.95
CA ARG A 59 9.53 -4.80 -4.60
C ARG A 59 9.45 -3.48 -3.82
N PHE A 60 10.52 -3.07 -3.14
CA PHE A 60 10.55 -1.81 -2.38
C PHE A 60 10.81 -0.57 -3.26
N ASP A 61 11.46 -0.75 -4.40
CA ASP A 61 11.81 0.34 -5.31
C ASP A 61 10.89 0.41 -6.53
N ILE A 62 10.23 -0.71 -6.88
CA ILE A 62 9.40 -0.85 -8.06
C ILE A 62 7.94 -1.05 -7.64
N HIS A 63 7.07 -0.18 -8.16
CA HIS A 63 5.65 -0.12 -7.86
C HIS A 63 4.85 -0.45 -9.13
N LEU A 64 3.79 -1.23 -8.97
CA LEU A 64 2.87 -1.56 -10.07
C LEU A 64 1.77 -0.51 -10.20
N HIS A 65 1.34 -0.25 -11.43
CA HIS A 65 0.14 0.53 -11.67
C HIS A 65 -1.09 -0.31 -11.39
N LYS A 66 -2.03 0.22 -10.60
CA LYS A 66 -3.32 -0.41 -10.34
C LYS A 66 -4.25 -0.22 -11.53
N SER A 67 -5.10 -1.22 -11.81
CA SER A 67 -6.15 -1.02 -12.80
C SER A 67 -7.16 0.04 -12.31
N SER A 68 -7.76 0.76 -13.25
CA SER A 68 -8.90 1.64 -12.98
C SER A 68 -10.02 0.93 -12.21
N LYS A 69 -10.27 -0.36 -12.45
CA LYS A 69 -11.27 -1.16 -11.70
C LYS A 69 -10.89 -1.33 -10.22
N GLU A 70 -9.63 -1.68 -9.95
CA GLU A 70 -9.10 -1.82 -8.59
C GLU A 70 -9.10 -0.49 -7.84
N THR A 71 -8.91 0.63 -8.56
CA THR A 71 -8.98 1.96 -7.97
C THR A 71 -10.41 2.33 -7.58
N ILE A 72 -11.40 1.93 -8.39
CA ILE A 72 -12.82 2.14 -8.10
C ILE A 72 -13.30 1.25 -6.95
N GLU A 73 -12.81 0.02 -6.81
CA GLU A 73 -13.17 -0.86 -5.68
C GLU A 73 -12.64 -0.34 -4.34
N ASN A 74 -11.39 0.13 -4.32
CA ASN A 74 -10.86 0.84 -3.14
C ASN A 74 -11.60 2.16 -2.86
N ASN A 75 -12.09 2.84 -3.90
CA ASN A 75 -12.83 4.09 -3.73
C ASN A 75 -14.32 3.90 -3.38
N LYS A 76 -14.92 2.75 -3.72
CA LYS A 76 -16.28 2.38 -3.30
C LYS A 76 -16.34 1.98 -1.83
N GLU A 77 -15.22 1.59 -1.24
CA GLU A 77 -15.06 1.41 0.20
C GLU A 77 -14.83 2.74 0.95
N THR A 78 -14.52 3.84 0.26
CA THR A 78 -14.31 5.16 0.89
C THR A 78 -15.51 6.11 0.88
N ASP A 79 -16.66 5.73 0.32
CA ASP A 79 -17.88 6.59 0.29
C ASP A 79 -19.04 6.07 1.17
N LYS A 80 -18.76 5.13 2.09
CA LYS A 80 -19.66 4.83 3.21
C LYS A 80 -18.84 4.69 4.49
N GLU A 81 -18.68 5.79 5.21
CA GLU A 81 -18.36 5.67 6.63
C GLU A 81 -19.49 4.93 7.36
N VAL A 82 -19.06 4.15 8.36
CA VAL A 82 -19.82 3.39 9.38
C VAL A 82 -20.02 1.89 9.08
N ASP A 83 -19.12 1.10 9.70
CA ASP A 83 -19.33 -0.22 10.31
C ASP A 83 -19.61 -1.47 9.44
N LYS A 84 -18.57 -2.29 9.17
CA LYS A 84 -18.32 -3.63 9.78
C LYS A 84 -17.40 -4.55 8.94
N VAL A 85 -16.14 -4.61 9.39
CA VAL A 85 -15.29 -5.79 9.68
C VAL A 85 -15.56 -7.10 8.92
N VAL A 86 -14.56 -7.56 8.16
CA VAL A 86 -14.04 -8.94 8.27
C VAL A 86 -12.51 -8.97 8.17
N ASN A 87 -11.88 -9.16 9.34
CA ASN A 87 -10.58 -9.75 9.64
C ASN A 87 -9.40 -9.52 8.67
N THR A 88 -8.63 -8.48 8.98
CA THR A 88 -7.17 -8.59 8.99
C THR A 88 -6.73 -8.25 10.41
N GLU A 89 -6.36 -9.30 11.16
CA GLU A 89 -5.69 -9.30 12.46
C GLU A 89 -5.60 -7.95 13.17
N ASN A 90 -6.52 -7.69 14.12
CA ASN A 90 -6.50 -6.66 15.17
C ASN A 90 -5.32 -5.68 15.13
N LYS A 91 -5.27 -4.84 14.10
CA LYS A 91 -4.35 -3.72 14.02
C LYS A 91 -4.98 -2.59 14.81
N LEU A 92 -4.70 -2.55 16.10
CA LEU A 92 -5.12 -1.45 16.95
C LEU A 92 -4.38 -0.19 16.48
N GLU A 93 -5.06 0.64 15.68
CA GLU A 93 -4.53 1.93 15.27
C GLU A 93 -4.75 2.93 16.39
N ILE A 94 -3.69 3.66 16.77
CA ILE A 94 -3.79 4.75 17.74
C ILE A 94 -4.59 5.87 17.07
N ALA A 95 -5.90 5.89 17.31
CA ALA A 95 -6.82 6.82 16.67
C ALA A 95 -7.02 8.12 17.48
N SER A 96 -6.52 8.17 18.73
CA SER A 96 -6.72 9.32 19.61
C SER A 96 -5.46 9.70 20.39
N THR A 97 -5.39 10.99 20.77
CA THR A 97 -4.35 11.54 21.64
C THR A 97 -4.34 10.92 23.03
N HIS A 98 -5.50 10.46 23.53
CA HIS A 98 -5.59 9.75 24.81
C HIS A 98 -4.89 8.39 24.75
N GLN A 99 -5.14 7.60 23.70
CA GLN A 99 -4.48 6.31 23.47
C GLN A 99 -2.97 6.48 23.27
N LEU A 100 -2.55 7.53 22.56
CA LEU A 100 -1.13 7.85 22.40
C LEU A 100 -0.47 8.18 23.73
N LYS A 101 -1.12 9.00 24.56
CA LYS A 101 -0.61 9.37 25.89
C LYS A 101 -0.51 8.15 26.81
N GLN A 102 -1.50 7.25 26.75
CA GLN A 102 -1.48 6.00 27.51
C GLN A 102 -0.33 5.10 27.07
N PHE A 103 -0.14 4.89 25.77
CA PHE A 103 0.98 4.10 25.23
C PHE A 103 2.34 4.65 25.70
N ILE A 104 2.57 5.95 25.58
CA ILE A 104 3.83 6.58 25.98
C ILE A 104 4.06 6.42 27.48
N ASN A 105 3.03 6.58 28.31
CA ASN A 105 3.17 6.44 29.76
C ASN A 105 3.42 4.98 30.20
N THR A 106 2.92 3.99 29.46
CA THR A 106 3.17 2.56 29.78
C THR A 106 4.52 2.10 29.25
N THR A 107 4.91 2.52 28.05
CA THR A 107 6.16 2.10 27.40
C THR A 107 7.37 2.94 27.75
N TYR A 108 7.16 4.18 28.20
CA TYR A 108 8.24 5.15 28.43
C TYR A 108 8.07 5.93 29.73
N LEU A 109 8.29 5.25 30.86
CA LEU A 109 8.38 5.90 32.17
C LEU A 109 9.77 6.52 32.35
N SER A 110 9.84 7.85 32.44
CA SER A 110 11.09 8.59 32.62
C SER A 110 11.75 8.37 33.99
N THR A 111 11.03 7.81 34.95
CA THR A 111 11.46 7.65 36.34
C THR A 111 11.77 6.21 36.74
N ASP A 112 11.43 5.20 35.91
CA ASP A 112 11.71 3.80 36.21
C ASP A 112 12.24 3.06 34.96
N PRO A 113 13.58 2.96 34.81
CA PRO A 113 14.21 2.30 33.67
C PRO A 113 14.15 0.76 33.76
N LYS A 114 13.50 0.18 34.78
CA LYS A 114 13.37 -1.28 34.98
C LYS A 114 11.91 -1.74 34.98
N SER A 115 11.07 -1.17 34.10
CA SER A 115 9.78 -1.80 33.82
C SER A 115 10.01 -3.12 33.08
N GLU A 116 9.35 -4.19 33.53
CA GLU A 116 9.44 -5.56 33.00
C GLU A 116 9.11 -5.60 31.49
N ALA A 117 8.26 -4.67 31.03
CA ALA A 117 7.92 -4.48 29.62
C ALA A 117 9.13 -4.09 28.74
N TYR A 118 10.17 -3.46 29.29
CA TYR A 118 11.39 -3.13 28.53
C TYR A 118 12.32 -4.32 28.29
N GLU A 119 12.20 -5.40 29.08
CA GLU A 119 12.95 -6.63 28.82
C GLU A 119 12.38 -7.42 27.63
N HIS A 120 11.15 -7.11 27.22
CA HIS A 120 10.47 -7.75 26.10
C HIS A 120 10.78 -7.02 24.78
N ARG A 121 11.77 -7.54 24.04
CA ARG A 121 12.22 -7.00 22.72
C ARG A 121 11.14 -6.86 21.65
N TYR A 122 10.00 -7.54 21.79
CA TYR A 122 8.96 -7.62 20.77
C TYR A 122 7.55 -7.60 21.39
N LEU A 123 7.18 -6.47 21.99
CA LEU A 123 5.81 -6.26 22.46
C LEU A 123 4.94 -5.67 21.34
N SER A 124 3.80 -6.31 21.12
CA SER A 124 2.75 -5.73 20.28
C SER A 124 1.98 -4.66 21.07
N ILE A 125 1.34 -3.73 20.36
CA ILE A 125 0.44 -2.73 20.95
C ILE A 125 -0.65 -3.41 21.79
N ASN A 126 -1.14 -4.58 21.36
CA ASN A 126 -2.15 -5.34 22.10
C ASN A 126 -1.62 -5.80 23.46
N ASN A 127 -0.36 -6.26 23.52
CA ASN A 127 0.27 -6.69 24.78
C ASN A 127 0.43 -5.51 25.75
N ILE A 128 0.84 -4.36 25.22
CA ILE A 128 1.08 -3.13 26.01
C ILE A 128 -0.23 -2.57 26.58
N ILE A 129 -1.33 -2.66 25.82
CA ILE A 129 -2.64 -2.15 26.24
C ILE A 129 -3.35 -3.14 27.17
N SER A 130 -3.06 -4.44 27.09
CA SER A 130 -3.64 -5.45 27.98
C SER A 130 -3.04 -5.51 29.39
N GLU A 131 -1.90 -4.87 29.63
CA GLU A 131 -1.21 -4.85 30.93
C GLU A 131 -1.65 -3.69 31.85
N VAL A 132 -2.66 -2.90 31.44
CA VAL A 132 -3.25 -1.80 32.23
C VAL A 132 -4.56 -2.22 32.87
#